data_AF-A0A7C5PSI8-F1
#
_entry.id   AF-A0A7C5PSI8-F1
#
_cell.length_a   1.000
_cell.length_b   1.000
_cell.length_c   1.000
_cell.angle_alpha   90.00
_cell.angle_beta   90.00
_cell.angle_gamma   90.00
#
_symmetry.space_group_name_H-M   'P 1'
#
loop_
_entity.id
_entity.type
_entity.pdbx_description
1 polymer ?
#
loop_
_entity_poly.entity_id
_entity_poly.type
_entity_poly.pdbx_seq_one_letter_code
_entity_poly.pdbx_strand_id
1 'polypeptide(L)'
;YQIATRKAGHADRAMTSLFYSTLVGAILASPLAPVGWVMPDIGALGLFALMGAMGAGGHLLLTQAHRLAPASTLAPFVYTQILWMILAGFVVFGDVPGLWTLTGAAIVILSGIYLYHREWQKTR
;
A
#
# COMPACT_ATOMS: atom_id res chain seq x y z
N TYR A 1 -11.99 19.66 14.63
CA TYR A 1 -11.54 18.41 14.01
C TYR A 1 -11.78 17.19 14.90
N GLN A 2 -11.24 17.14 16.13
CA GLN A 2 -11.40 15.99 17.05
C GLN A 2 -12.82 15.77 17.63
N ILE A 3 -13.75 16.70 17.44
CA ILE A 3 -15.16 16.57 17.90
C ILE A 3 -16.08 16.08 16.77
N ALA A 4 -15.73 16.33 15.49
CA ALA A 4 -16.48 15.82 14.34
C ALA A 4 -16.33 14.29 14.20
N THR A 5 -15.16 13.77 14.56
CA THR A 5 -14.85 12.33 14.59
C THR A 5 -15.58 11.55 15.68
N ARG A 6 -16.21 12.23 16.66
CA ARG A 6 -16.99 11.57 17.72
C ARG A 6 -18.43 11.26 17.29
N LYS A 7 -18.95 11.92 16.24
CA LYS A 7 -20.35 11.81 15.80
C LYS A 7 -20.54 10.96 14.52
N ALA A 8 -19.47 10.70 13.78
CA ALA A 8 -19.43 9.65 12.75
C ALA A 8 -19.15 8.31 13.44
N GLY A 9 -20.19 7.76 14.05
CA GLY A 9 -20.12 6.53 14.83
C GLY A 9 -19.39 5.41 14.08
N HIS A 10 -18.53 4.72 14.83
CA HIS A 10 -18.11 3.34 14.64
C HIS A 10 -18.44 2.68 13.30
N ALA A 11 -17.39 2.40 12.53
CA ALA A 11 -17.43 1.63 11.29
C ALA A 11 -17.97 2.38 10.07
N ASP A 12 -17.26 3.43 9.63
CA ASP A 12 -17.20 3.67 8.19
C ASP A 12 -16.68 2.39 7.54
N ARG A 13 -17.62 1.62 6.99
CA ARG A 13 -17.39 0.35 6.31
C ARG A 13 -16.21 0.58 5.37
N ALA A 14 -15.13 -0.20 5.49
CA ALA A 14 -13.88 -0.01 4.73
C ALA A 14 -14.12 0.28 3.22
N MET A 15 -15.19 -0.31 2.69
CA MET A 15 -15.70 -0.09 1.34
C MET A 15 -16.13 1.36 1.06
N THR A 16 -16.77 2.05 2.00
CA THR A 16 -17.17 3.47 1.90
C THR A 16 -15.95 4.38 1.87
N SER A 17 -14.96 4.16 2.73
CA SER A 17 -13.71 4.95 2.73
C SER A 17 -12.92 4.77 1.44
N LEU A 18 -12.80 3.52 0.95
CA LEU A 18 -12.17 3.21 -0.33
C LEU A 18 -12.93 3.85 -1.51
N PHE A 19 -14.27 3.78 -1.50
CA PHE A 19 -15.11 4.37 -2.54
C PHE A 19 -14.92 5.89 -2.62
N TYR A 20 -14.99 6.60 -1.49
CA TYR A 20 -14.78 8.05 -1.49
C TYR A 20 -13.34 8.43 -1.88
N SER A 21 -12.33 7.70 -1.41
CA SER A 21 -10.93 7.98 -1.74
C SER A 21 -10.66 7.81 -3.24
N THR A 22 -11.19 6.75 -3.86
CA THR A 22 -11.05 6.50 -5.30
C THR A 22 -11.89 7.46 -6.13
N LEU A 23 -13.11 7.80 -5.69
CA LEU A 23 -13.98 8.76 -6.36
C LEU A 23 -13.36 10.17 -6.38
N VAL A 24 -12.86 10.64 -5.24
CA VAL A 24 -12.18 11.93 -5.15
C VAL A 24 -10.92 11.93 -6.02
N GLY A 25 -10.13 10.85 -5.97
CA GLY A 25 -8.96 10.68 -6.85
C GLY A 25 -9.33 10.76 -8.34
N ALA A 26 -10.40 10.08 -8.75
CA ALA A 26 -10.87 10.09 -10.14
C ALA A 26 -11.39 11.48 -10.57
N ILE A 27 -12.13 12.17 -9.72
CA ILE A 27 -12.63 13.53 -10.00
C ILE A 27 -11.46 14.51 -10.13
N LEU A 28 -10.46 14.42 -9.24
CA LEU A 28 -9.30 15.31 -9.28
C LEU A 28 -8.36 15.00 -10.46
N ALA A 29 -8.30 13.75 -10.91
CA ALA A 29 -7.52 13.35 -12.08
C ALA A 29 -8.23 13.68 -13.42
N SER A 30 -9.56 13.71 -13.44
CA SER A 30 -10.36 13.92 -14.66
C SER A 30 -10.03 15.21 -15.44
N PRO A 31 -9.80 16.38 -14.81
CA PRO A 31 -9.39 17.59 -15.51
C PRO A 31 -8.03 17.49 -16.21
N LEU A 32 -7.16 16.59 -15.75
CA LEU A 32 -5.84 16.36 -16.33
C LEU A 32 -5.89 15.36 -17.50
N ALA A 33 -6.95 14.56 -17.60
CA ALA A 33 -7.14 13.58 -18.66
C ALA A 33 -6.93 14.14 -20.09
N PRO A 34 -7.49 15.30 -20.48
CA PRO A 34 -7.31 15.81 -21.84
C PRO A 34 -5.87 16.29 -22.16
N VAL A 35 -5.01 16.48 -21.15
CA VAL A 35 -3.62 16.89 -21.36
C VAL A 35 -2.77 15.66 -21.68
N GLY A 36 -2.53 15.39 -22.97
CA GLY A 36 -1.68 14.27 -23.40
C GLY A 36 -2.39 12.91 -23.38
N TRP A 37 -3.71 12.88 -23.60
CA TRP A 37 -4.49 11.64 -23.67
C TRP A 37 -3.97 10.71 -24.79
N VAL A 38 -3.47 9.54 -24.39
CA VAL A 38 -3.13 8.44 -25.30
C VAL A 38 -4.18 7.35 -25.10
N MET A 39 -4.85 6.95 -26.19
CA MET A 39 -5.87 5.90 -26.10
C MET A 39 -5.20 4.58 -25.65
N PRO A 40 -5.63 3.99 -24.53
CA PRO A 40 -5.04 2.74 -24.06
C PRO A 40 -5.44 1.58 -24.97
N ASP A 41 -4.49 0.69 -25.22
CA ASP A 41 -4.75 -0.58 -25.90
C ASP A 41 -5.66 -1.50 -25.05
N ILE A 42 -6.33 -2.47 -25.68
CA ILE A 42 -7.20 -3.43 -24.99
C ILE A 42 -6.41 -4.22 -23.94
N GLY A 43 -5.14 -4.53 -24.21
CA GLY A 43 -4.26 -5.14 -23.20
C GLY A 43 -4.01 -4.23 -21.99
N ALA A 44 -3.86 -2.92 -22.22
CA ALA A 44 -3.67 -1.93 -21.16
C ALA A 44 -4.94 -1.78 -20.28
N LEU A 45 -6.13 -1.90 -20.87
CA LEU A 45 -7.39 -1.91 -20.10
C LEU A 45 -7.44 -3.08 -19.10
N GLY A 46 -6.99 -4.27 -19.51
CA GLY A 46 -6.88 -5.44 -18.64
C GLY A 46 -5.92 -5.20 -17.47
N LEU A 47 -4.76 -4.59 -17.75
CA LEU A 47 -3.79 -4.19 -16.73
C LEU A 47 -4.35 -3.14 -15.76
N PHE A 48 -5.10 -2.15 -16.25
CA PHE A 48 -5.74 -1.16 -15.39
C PHE A 48 -6.80 -1.78 -14.49
N ALA A 49 -7.61 -2.70 -15.00
CA ALA A 49 -8.58 -3.44 -14.20
C ALA A 49 -7.89 -4.28 -13.11
N LEU A 50 -6.79 -4.97 -13.45
CA LEU A 50 -6.01 -5.75 -12.50
C LEU A 50 -5.36 -4.86 -11.43
N MET A 51 -4.77 -3.73 -11.82
CA MET A 51 -4.21 -2.75 -10.88
C MET A 51 -5.27 -2.23 -9.92
N GLY A 52 -6.46 -1.87 -10.42
CA GLY A 52 -7.58 -1.44 -9.60
C GLY A 52 -8.03 -2.51 -8.61
N ALA A 53 -8.17 -3.76 -9.08
CA ALA A 53 -8.56 -4.89 -8.24
C ALA A 53 -7.52 -5.21 -7.15
N MET A 54 -6.24 -5.24 -7.50
CA MET A 54 -5.13 -5.46 -6.55
C MET A 54 -5.03 -4.32 -5.54
N GLY A 55 -5.15 -3.06 -5.98
CA GLY A 55 -5.12 -1.89 -5.11
C GLY A 55 -6.30 -1.87 -4.13
N ALA A 56 -7.52 -2.12 -4.63
CA ALA A 56 -8.72 -2.22 -3.80
C ALA A 56 -8.62 -3.38 -2.80
N GLY A 57 -8.22 -4.56 -3.27
CA GLY A 57 -8.03 -5.74 -2.42
C GLY A 57 -6.99 -5.52 -1.33
N GLY A 58 -5.82 -4.99 -1.69
CA GLY A 58 -4.74 -4.66 -0.75
C GLY A 58 -5.19 -3.63 0.30
N HIS A 59 -5.92 -2.60 -0.11
CA HIS A 59 -6.43 -1.59 0.81
C HIS A 59 -7.47 -2.17 1.79
N LEU A 60 -8.37 -3.03 1.31
CA LEU A 60 -9.33 -3.71 2.18
C LEU A 60 -8.64 -4.65 3.16
N LEU A 61 -7.64 -5.41 2.72
CA LEU A 61 -6.85 -6.29 3.58
C LEU A 61 -6.11 -5.50 4.66
N LEU A 62 -5.48 -4.38 4.30
CA LEU A 62 -4.77 -3.51 5.24
C LEU A 62 -5.73 -2.90 6.27
N THR A 63 -6.90 -2.45 5.82
CA THR A 63 -7.94 -1.93 6.72
C THR A 63 -8.41 -3.00 7.69
N GLN A 64 -8.59 -4.24 7.24
CA GLN A 64 -8.95 -5.36 8.10
C GLN A 64 -7.83 -5.75 9.05
N ALA A 65 -6.57 -5.73 8.61
CA ALA A 65 -5.42 -5.98 9.46
C ALA A 65 -5.36 -4.98 10.62
N HIS A 66 -5.55 -3.68 10.34
CA HIS A 66 -5.63 -2.64 11.38
C HIS A 66 -6.80 -2.78 12.34
N ARG A 67 -7.88 -3.48 11.95
CA ARG A 67 -8.99 -3.82 12.86
C ARG A 67 -8.67 -5.00 13.77
N LEU A 68 -7.78 -5.90 13.36
CA LEU A 68 -7.44 -7.12 14.07
C LEU A 68 -6.20 -6.97 14.97
N ALA A 69 -5.26 -6.08 14.62
CA ALA A 69 -4.01 -5.89 15.36
C ALA A 69 -3.63 -4.40 15.50
N PRO A 70 -2.92 -4.02 16.58
CA PRO A 70 -2.39 -2.68 16.74
C PRO A 70 -1.41 -2.29 15.63
N ALA A 71 -1.36 -1.01 15.29
CA ALA A 71 -0.45 -0.49 14.24
C ALA A 71 1.03 -0.80 14.53
N SER A 72 1.45 -0.87 15.79
CA SER A 72 2.82 -1.23 16.18
C SER A 72 3.21 -2.66 15.82
N THR A 73 2.24 -3.58 15.82
CA THR A 73 2.44 -4.98 15.42
C THR A 73 2.44 -5.14 13.90
N LEU A 74 1.76 -4.23 13.19
CA LEU A 74 1.67 -4.24 11.72
C LEU A 74 2.81 -3.47 11.03
N ALA A 75 3.38 -2.46 11.69
CA ALA A 75 4.52 -1.69 11.20
C ALA A 75 5.66 -2.55 10.58
N PRO A 76 6.07 -3.68 11.19
CA PRO A 76 7.13 -4.53 10.65
C PRO A 76 6.77 -5.12 9.29
N PHE A 77 5.53 -5.58 9.13
CA PHE A 77 5.03 -6.12 7.88
C PHE A 77 5.02 -5.06 6.79
N VAL A 78 4.63 -3.82 7.11
CA VAL A 78 4.69 -2.69 6.18
C VAL A 78 6.11 -2.41 5.73
N TYR A 79 7.12 -2.53 6.60
CA TYR A 79 8.52 -2.39 6.17
C TYR A 79 8.96 -3.50 5.22
N THR A 80 8.51 -4.74 5.42
CA THR A 80 8.80 -5.83 4.46
C THR A 80 8.17 -5.61 3.09
N GLN A 81 7.10 -4.82 2.99
CA GLN A 81 6.50 -4.43 1.71
C GLN A 81 7.50 -3.69 0.81
N ILE A 82 8.42 -2.90 1.39
CA ILE A 82 9.46 -2.18 0.64
C ILE A 82 10.37 -3.17 -0.09
N LEU A 83 10.73 -4.28 0.56
CA LEU A 83 11.55 -5.33 -0.05
C LEU A 83 10.83 -5.98 -1.24
N TRP A 84 9.54 -6.31 -1.07
CA TRP A 84 8.72 -6.83 -2.16
C TRP A 84 8.57 -5.83 -3.30
N MET A 85 8.49 -4.53 -3.01
CA MET A 85 8.40 -3.48 -4.02
C MET A 85 9.68 -3.41 -4.87
N ILE A 86 10.86 -3.46 -4.22
CA ILE A 86 12.16 -3.49 -4.91
C ILE A 86 12.29 -4.76 -5.75
N LEU A 87 11.93 -5.91 -5.19
CA LEU A 87 11.99 -7.20 -5.89
C LEU A 87 11.06 -7.23 -7.11
N ALA A 88 9.81 -6.76 -6.95
CA ALA A 88 8.86 -6.67 -8.05
C ALA A 88 9.31 -5.67 -9.11
N GLY A 89 9.88 -4.54 -8.71
CA GLY A 89 10.52 -3.56 -9.60
C GLY A 89 11.58 -4.22 -10.49
N PHE A 90 12.49 -4.95 -9.86
CA PHE A 90 13.56 -5.67 -10.56
C PHE A 90 13.02 -6.79 -11.47
N VAL A 91 12.10 -7.62 -10.99
CA VAL A 91 11.61 -8.80 -11.72
C VAL A 91 10.67 -8.43 -12.87
N VAL A 92 9.77 -7.45 -12.66
CA VAL A 92 8.72 -7.10 -13.63
C VAL A 92 9.21 -6.06 -14.63
N PHE A 93 9.98 -5.06 -14.17
CA PHE A 93 10.41 -3.93 -14.99
C PHE A 93 11.90 -3.97 -15.36
N GLY A 94 12.69 -4.88 -14.77
CA GLY A 94 14.13 -4.94 -14.99
C GLY A 94 14.90 -3.79 -14.33
N ASP A 95 14.26 -3.06 -13.41
CA ASP A 95 14.87 -1.92 -12.73
C ASP A 95 15.97 -2.40 -11.78
N VAL A 96 17.22 -2.32 -12.24
CA VAL A 96 18.39 -2.72 -11.44
C VAL A 96 18.55 -1.74 -10.27
N PRO A 97 18.41 -2.20 -9.02
CA PRO A 97 18.50 -1.32 -7.86
C PRO A 97 19.92 -0.76 -7.74
N GLY A 98 20.03 0.57 -7.73
CA GLY A 98 21.30 1.26 -7.49
C GLY A 98 21.82 1.07 -6.05
N LEU A 99 23.07 1.49 -5.82
CA LEU A 99 23.75 1.38 -4.51
C LEU A 99 22.92 1.95 -3.34
N TRP A 100 22.23 3.08 -3.56
CA TRP A 100 21.35 3.69 -2.54
C TRP A 100 20.14 2.82 -2.21
N THR A 101 19.50 2.23 -3.21
CA THR A 101 18.37 1.30 -3.03
C THR A 101 18.80 0.04 -2.29
N LEU A 102 19.97 -0.50 -2.63
CA LEU A 102 20.55 -1.65 -1.94
C LEU A 102 20.86 -1.34 -0.46
N THR A 103 21.42 -0.17 -0.19
CA THR A 103 21.74 0.27 1.18
C THR A 103 20.47 0.42 2.01
N GLY A 104 19.44 1.06 1.46
CA GLY A 104 18.12 1.16 2.09
C GLY A 104 17.50 -0.21 2.35
N ALA A 105 17.55 -1.10 1.36
CA ALA A 105 17.05 -2.47 1.48
C ALA A 105 17.77 -3.24 2.60
N ALA A 106 19.10 -3.11 2.71
CA ALA A 106 19.88 -3.73 3.78
C ALA A 106 19.44 -3.25 5.17
N ILE A 107 19.21 -1.94 5.35
CA ILE A 107 18.71 -1.38 6.62
C ILE A 107 17.34 -1.95 6.97
N VAL A 108 16.44 -2.06 5.98
CA VAL A 108 15.09 -2.64 6.18
C VAL A 108 15.18 -4.11 6.58
N ILE A 109 16.02 -4.90 5.89
CA ILE A 109 16.25 -6.33 6.22
C ILE A 109 16.79 -6.46 7.65
N LEU A 110 17.82 -5.69 8.00
CA LEU A 110 18.43 -5.71 9.33
C LEU A 110 17.42 -5.33 10.42
N SER A 111 16.58 -4.32 10.17
CA SER A 111 15.52 -3.91 11.08
C SER A 111 14.47 -5.01 11.27
N GLY A 112 14.12 -5.72 10.19
CA GLY A 112 13.22 -6.87 10.23
C GLY A 112 13.79 -8.03 11.06
N ILE A 113 15.06 -8.37 10.86
CA ILE A 113 15.77 -9.41 11.65
C ILE A 113 15.84 -9.01 13.11
N TYR A 114 16.21 -7.76 13.42
CA TYR A 114 16.27 -7.25 14.79
C TYR A 114 14.92 -7.36 15.49
N LEU A 115 13.84 -6.99 14.80
CA LEU A 115 12.52 -7.07 15.40
C LEU A 115 12.07 -8.51 15.61
N TYR A 116 12.30 -9.40 14.64
CA TYR A 116 12.05 -10.83 14.83
C TYR A 116 12.78 -11.34 16.08
N HIS A 117 14.07 -11.04 16.21
CA HIS A 117 14.84 -11.43 17.39
C HIS A 117 14.27 -10.86 18.70
N ARG A 118 13.83 -9.60 18.69
CA ARG A 118 13.21 -8.94 19.85
C ARG A 118 11.87 -9.57 20.26
N GLU A 119 11.03 -9.94 19.29
CA GLU A 119 9.73 -10.56 19.55
C GLU A 119 9.93 -11.95 20.20
N TRP A 120 10.90 -12.74 19.71
CA TRP A 120 11.25 -14.04 20.27
C TRP A 120 11.79 -13.98 21.71
N GLN A 121 12.45 -12.88 22.09
CA GLN A 121 12.91 -12.69 23.47
C GLN A 121 11.77 -12.32 24.44
N LYS A 122 10.66 -11.76 23.96
CA LYS A 122 9.50 -11.42 24.81
C LYS A 122 8.55 -12.59 25.05
N THR A 123 8.59 -13.62 24.21
CA THR A 123 7.75 -14.83 24.35
C THR A 123 8.34 -15.88 25.30
N ARG A 124 9.50 -15.60 25.92
CA ARG A 124 10.16 -16.48 26.87
C ARG A 124 10.17 -15.85 28.27
#